data_AF-A0A1X7SVB9-F1
#
_entry.id   AF-A0A1X7SVB9-F1
#
_cell.length_a   1.000
_cell.length_b   1.000
_cell.length_c   1.000
_cell.angle_alpha   90.00
_cell.angle_beta   90.00
_cell.angle_gamma   90.00
#
_symmetry.space_group_name_H-M   'P 1'
#
loop_
_entity.id
_entity.type
_entity.pdbx_description
1 polymer ?
#
loop_
_entity_poly.entity_id
_entity_poly.type
_entity_poly.pdbx_seq_one_letter_code
_entity_poly.pdbx_strand_id
1 'polypeptide(L)'
;MIPLQCFRVTFSKLSPDECAILLTKVSSIVKVYLYQLGSSSIEKVIECLPNLLSLEVLHIQQSYCTPENLSLLPTTLPSSTLTTLELVNCAINSSSVRTVIDAVLMSHHLEALNLRDNFIDDEGGVHLCSMLKQLFGSSGKPANDHNSSCSFKKFKFLDIGHNPFTGHGISSFIDELAHFKSDSINFTLSLPLGWKDLVCEHDSFTKVEQHLKFESNEDD
;
A
#
# COMPACT_ATOMS: atom_id res chain seq x y z
N MET A 1 -17.51 -29.13 -19.29
CA MET A 1 -16.70 -29.04 -18.07
C MET A 1 -16.22 -27.61 -17.96
N ILE A 2 -16.89 -26.76 -17.19
CA ILE A 2 -16.51 -25.36 -17.03
C ILE A 2 -15.30 -25.36 -16.08
N PRO A 3 -14.12 -24.84 -16.46
CA PRO A 3 -13.02 -24.76 -15.52
C PRO A 3 -13.47 -23.88 -14.36
N LEU A 4 -13.34 -24.39 -13.13
CA LEU A 4 -13.51 -23.61 -11.91
C LEU A 4 -12.53 -22.42 -11.98
N GLN A 5 -13.02 -21.27 -12.43
CA GLN A 5 -12.28 -20.02 -12.35
C GLN A 5 -12.23 -19.65 -10.87
N CYS A 6 -11.11 -19.95 -10.23
CA CYS A 6 -10.92 -19.62 -8.84
C CYS A 6 -10.49 -18.16 -8.74
N PHE A 7 -11.47 -17.24 -8.69
CA PHE A 7 -11.17 -15.81 -8.69
C PHE A 7 -10.55 -15.31 -7.37
N ARG A 8 -10.82 -16.01 -6.27
CA ARG A 8 -10.34 -15.64 -4.93
C ARG A 8 -10.01 -16.88 -4.12
N VAL A 9 -8.84 -16.88 -3.49
CA VAL A 9 -8.43 -17.90 -2.51
C VAL A 9 -8.07 -17.27 -1.18
N THR A 10 -8.23 -18.05 -0.11
CA THR A 10 -7.87 -17.65 1.25
C THR A 10 -7.22 -18.81 1.95
N PHE A 11 -6.02 -18.59 2.49
CA PHE A 11 -5.26 -19.60 3.22
C PHE A 11 -4.53 -18.99 4.41
N SER A 12 -4.11 -19.84 5.34
CA SER A 12 -3.32 -19.43 6.49
C SER A 12 -2.15 -20.38 6.69
N LYS A 13 -1.03 -19.87 7.23
CA LYS A 13 0.13 -20.66 7.65
C LYS A 13 0.72 -21.54 6.54
N LEU A 14 0.61 -21.12 5.28
CA LEU A 14 1.23 -21.84 4.17
C LEU A 14 2.75 -21.84 4.33
N SER A 15 3.36 -22.99 4.11
CA SER A 15 4.81 -23.13 3.92
C SER A 15 5.27 -22.47 2.61
N PRO A 16 6.57 -22.21 2.43
CA PRO A 16 7.10 -21.67 1.18
C PRO A 16 6.73 -22.53 -0.03
N ASP A 17 6.83 -23.86 0.10
CA ASP A 17 6.51 -24.79 -1.00
C ASP A 17 5.02 -24.74 -1.36
N GLU A 18 4.13 -24.66 -0.37
CA GLU A 18 2.69 -24.50 -0.62
C GLU A 18 2.37 -23.16 -1.27
N CYS A 19 3.03 -22.07 -0.86
CA CYS A 19 2.93 -20.78 -1.55
C CYS A 19 3.36 -20.91 -3.02
N ALA A 20 4.51 -21.55 -3.28
CA ALA A 20 5.01 -21.76 -4.64
C ALA A 20 4.02 -22.58 -5.48
N ILE A 21 3.47 -23.66 -4.94
CA ILE A 21 2.47 -24.50 -5.63
C ILE A 21 1.20 -23.69 -5.93
N LEU A 22 0.65 -23.00 -4.92
CA LEU A 22 -0.56 -22.19 -5.05
C LEU A 22 -0.39 -21.16 -6.18
N LEU A 23 0.71 -20.41 -6.14
CA LEU A 23 0.92 -19.26 -7.02
C LEU A 23 1.36 -19.67 -8.43
N THR A 24 2.08 -20.78 -8.60
CA THR A 24 2.59 -21.19 -9.93
C THR A 24 1.70 -22.20 -10.66
N LYS A 25 0.92 -23.02 -9.94
CA LYS A 25 0.08 -24.06 -10.55
C LYS A 25 -1.36 -23.61 -10.81
N VAL A 26 -1.80 -22.53 -10.17
CA VAL A 26 -3.17 -22.03 -10.30
C VAL A 26 -3.18 -20.67 -10.99
N SER A 27 -3.04 -20.68 -12.32
CA SER A 27 -2.91 -19.47 -13.14
C SER A 27 -4.19 -18.61 -13.24
N SER A 28 -5.32 -19.08 -12.71
CA SER A 28 -6.61 -18.36 -12.77
C SER A 28 -6.90 -17.48 -11.55
N ILE A 29 -6.00 -17.43 -10.57
CA ILE A 29 -6.23 -16.67 -9.35
C ILE A 29 -6.08 -15.17 -9.61
N VAL A 30 -7.13 -14.44 -9.27
CA VAL A 30 -7.17 -12.97 -9.35
C VAL A 30 -6.92 -12.32 -7.99
N LYS A 31 -7.34 -12.97 -6.90
CA LYS A 31 -7.21 -12.44 -5.54
C LYS A 31 -6.71 -13.49 -4.57
N VAL A 32 -5.66 -13.17 -3.82
CA VAL A 32 -5.05 -14.06 -2.83
C VAL A 32 -5.07 -13.38 -1.47
N TYR A 33 -5.60 -14.07 -0.46
CA TYR A 33 -5.59 -13.63 0.93
C TYR A 33 -4.82 -14.65 1.76
N LEU A 34 -3.69 -14.23 2.34
CA LEU A 34 -2.79 -15.09 3.10
C LEU A 34 -2.64 -14.56 4.52
N TYR A 35 -2.83 -15.45 5.48
CA TYR A 35 -2.78 -15.10 6.91
C TYR A 35 -1.66 -15.87 7.60
N GLN A 36 -1.02 -15.25 8.60
CA GLN A 36 -0.10 -15.96 9.51
C GLN A 36 1.05 -16.67 8.79
N LEU A 37 1.60 -16.03 7.75
CA LEU A 37 2.75 -16.55 7.03
C LEU A 37 4.04 -16.34 7.82
N GLY A 38 4.93 -17.34 7.76
CA GLY A 38 6.33 -17.18 8.17
C GLY A 38 7.12 -16.36 7.15
N SER A 39 8.27 -15.81 7.59
CA SER A 39 9.11 -14.94 6.76
C SER A 39 9.54 -15.56 5.43
N SER A 40 9.92 -16.84 5.41
CA SER A 40 10.29 -17.55 4.18
C SER A 40 9.10 -17.77 3.23
N SER A 41 7.88 -17.88 3.76
CA SER A 41 6.68 -17.98 2.92
C SER A 41 6.36 -16.63 2.28
N ILE A 42 6.54 -15.53 3.00
CA ILE A 42 6.39 -14.17 2.47
C ILE A 42 7.43 -13.91 1.38
N GLU A 43 8.70 -14.25 1.63
CA GLU A 43 9.77 -14.17 0.64
C GLU A 43 9.37 -14.90 -0.64
N LYS A 44 8.90 -16.15 -0.51
CA LYS A 44 8.44 -16.93 -1.66
C LYS A 44 7.27 -16.29 -2.41
N VAL A 45 6.31 -15.71 -1.70
CA VAL A 45 5.17 -15.00 -2.32
C VAL A 45 5.68 -13.82 -3.13
N ILE A 46 6.57 -13.00 -2.58
CA ILE A 46 7.12 -11.81 -3.25
C ILE A 46 7.95 -12.21 -4.48
N GLU A 47 8.81 -13.23 -4.37
CA GLU A 47 9.58 -13.77 -5.50
C GLU A 47 8.69 -14.25 -6.66
N CYS A 48 7.51 -14.80 -6.36
CA CYS A 48 6.61 -15.30 -7.38
C CYS A 48 5.85 -14.20 -8.12
N LEU A 49 5.71 -12.99 -7.56
CA LEU A 49 4.86 -11.91 -8.09
C LEU A 49 5.02 -11.64 -9.60
N PRO A 50 6.24 -11.59 -10.19
CA PRO A 50 6.39 -11.33 -11.62
C PRO A 50 5.77 -12.40 -12.52
N ASN A 51 5.56 -13.61 -12.01
CA ASN A 51 4.99 -14.73 -12.77
C ASN A 51 3.47 -14.81 -12.66
N LEU A 52 2.83 -13.97 -11.83
CA LEU A 52 1.40 -14.02 -11.53
C LEU A 52 0.64 -13.07 -12.45
N LEU A 53 0.47 -13.48 -13.71
CA LEU A 53 -0.06 -12.65 -14.79
C LEU A 53 -1.56 -12.32 -14.70
N SER A 54 -2.28 -12.92 -13.74
CA SER A 54 -3.70 -12.66 -13.51
C SER A 54 -4.00 -12.14 -12.11
N LEU A 55 -2.98 -12.03 -11.24
CA LEU A 55 -3.18 -11.64 -9.85
C LEU A 55 -3.30 -10.11 -9.74
N GLU A 56 -4.48 -9.64 -9.37
CA GLU A 56 -4.78 -8.22 -9.19
C GLU A 56 -4.68 -7.79 -7.72
N VAL A 57 -5.04 -8.69 -6.78
CA VAL A 57 -5.07 -8.39 -5.35
C VAL A 57 -4.23 -9.40 -4.57
N LEU A 58 -3.23 -8.89 -3.85
CA LEU A 58 -2.50 -9.64 -2.83
C LEU A 58 -2.77 -9.02 -1.47
N HIS A 59 -3.37 -9.82 -0.60
CA HIS A 59 -3.57 -9.51 0.80
C HIS A 59 -2.73 -10.45 1.67
N ILE A 60 -1.87 -9.88 2.51
CA ILE A 60 -1.11 -10.59 3.53
C ILE A 60 -1.46 -9.95 4.87
N GLN A 61 -1.87 -10.77 5.84
CA GLN A 61 -2.26 -10.30 7.16
C GLN A 61 -1.69 -11.14 8.30
N GLN A 62 -1.47 -10.51 9.46
CA GLN A 62 -0.95 -11.16 10.69
C GLN A 62 0.32 -11.97 10.42
N SER A 63 1.21 -11.43 9.58
CA SER A 63 2.41 -12.13 9.10
C SER A 63 3.65 -11.31 9.44
N TYR A 64 4.83 -11.91 9.53
CA TYR A 64 6.03 -11.16 9.91
C TYR A 64 6.88 -10.82 8.68
N CYS A 65 6.65 -9.63 8.10
CA CYS A 65 7.50 -9.12 7.03
C CYS A 65 8.83 -8.66 7.63
N THR A 66 9.93 -9.07 7.01
CA THR A 66 11.28 -8.68 7.43
C THR A 66 11.86 -7.71 6.41
N PRO A 67 12.86 -6.88 6.78
CA PRO A 67 13.53 -6.02 5.81
C PRO A 67 14.07 -6.78 4.61
N GLU A 68 14.56 -8.02 4.81
CA GLU A 68 15.11 -8.87 3.77
C GLU A 68 14.05 -9.28 2.74
N ASN A 69 12.90 -9.80 3.17
CA ASN A 69 11.86 -10.21 2.21
C ASN A 69 11.19 -9.01 1.53
N LEU A 70 11.01 -7.88 2.23
CA LEU A 70 10.49 -6.64 1.62
C LEU A 70 11.46 -6.01 0.62
N SER A 71 12.78 -6.23 0.77
CA SER A 71 13.80 -5.71 -0.17
C SER A 71 13.64 -6.21 -1.61
N LEU A 72 12.86 -7.28 -1.80
CA LEU A 72 12.52 -7.82 -3.11
C LEU A 72 11.37 -7.08 -3.80
N LEU A 73 10.55 -6.31 -3.06
CA LEU A 73 9.39 -5.62 -3.63
C LEU A 73 9.76 -4.63 -4.75
N PRO A 74 10.81 -3.79 -4.65
CA PRO A 74 11.14 -2.84 -5.70
C PRO A 74 11.50 -3.47 -7.04
N THR A 75 11.95 -4.73 -7.06
CA THR A 75 12.28 -5.45 -8.31
C THR A 75 11.12 -6.32 -8.81
N THR A 76 10.27 -6.81 -7.91
CA THR A 76 9.20 -7.76 -8.25
C THR A 76 7.86 -7.08 -8.55
N LEU A 77 7.48 -6.08 -7.75
CA LEU A 77 6.18 -5.41 -7.87
C LEU A 77 5.99 -4.67 -9.22
N PRO A 78 7.00 -3.97 -9.78
CA PRO A 78 6.84 -3.30 -11.07
C PRO A 78 6.59 -4.24 -12.25
N SER A 79 7.02 -5.50 -12.13
CA SER A 79 6.81 -6.53 -13.15
C SER A 79 5.54 -7.37 -12.93
N SER A 80 4.77 -7.07 -11.87
CA SER A 80 3.55 -7.78 -11.53
C SER A 80 2.31 -7.14 -12.17
N THR A 81 1.17 -7.84 -12.09
CA THR A 81 -0.14 -7.30 -12.50
C THR A 81 -0.97 -6.73 -11.34
N LEU A 82 -0.37 -6.63 -10.15
CA LEU A 82 -1.06 -6.19 -8.94
C LEU A 82 -1.57 -4.75 -9.05
N THR A 83 -2.86 -4.59 -8.81
CA THR A 83 -3.51 -3.29 -8.63
C THR A 83 -3.70 -2.96 -7.16
N THR A 84 -3.72 -3.97 -6.28
CA THR A 84 -3.94 -3.81 -4.85
C THR A 84 -2.96 -4.67 -4.05
N LEU A 85 -2.24 -4.03 -3.13
CA LEU A 85 -1.35 -4.68 -2.18
C LEU A 85 -1.79 -4.31 -0.76
N GLU A 86 -2.11 -5.32 0.04
CA GLU A 86 -2.53 -5.15 1.43
C GLU A 86 -1.55 -5.90 2.33
N LEU A 87 -0.86 -5.18 3.21
CA LEU A 87 0.10 -5.70 4.17
C LEU A 87 -0.36 -5.29 5.57
N VAL A 88 -1.39 -5.97 6.08
CA VAL A 88 -2.10 -5.58 7.32
C VAL A 88 -1.54 -6.34 8.52
N ASN A 89 -1.12 -5.66 9.59
CA ASN A 89 -0.48 -6.35 10.71
C ASN A 89 0.69 -7.23 10.26
N CYS A 90 1.60 -6.59 9.53
CA CYS A 90 2.74 -7.21 8.88
C CYS A 90 4.09 -6.86 9.53
N ALA A 91 4.05 -6.21 10.70
CA ALA A 91 5.21 -5.67 11.41
C ALA A 91 6.04 -4.63 10.62
N ILE A 92 5.42 -3.89 9.70
CA ILE A 92 6.09 -2.86 8.91
C ILE A 92 6.34 -1.64 9.79
N ASN A 93 7.59 -1.16 9.86
CA ASN A 93 7.97 0.04 10.60
C ASN A 93 8.46 1.15 9.67
N SER A 94 8.90 2.28 10.24
CA SER A 94 9.42 3.45 9.50
C SER A 94 10.63 3.16 8.62
N SER A 95 11.45 2.15 8.94
CA SER A 95 12.55 1.72 8.07
C SER A 95 12.04 0.91 6.88
N SER A 96 11.21 -0.12 7.13
CA SER A 96 10.71 -1.02 6.10
C SER A 96 9.66 -0.39 5.18
N VAL A 97 8.87 0.58 5.67
CA VAL A 97 7.87 1.27 4.85
C VAL A 97 8.51 2.04 3.69
N ARG A 98 9.76 2.52 3.83
CA ARG A 98 10.49 3.16 2.74
C ARG A 98 10.66 2.24 1.53
N THR A 99 11.00 0.97 1.78
CA THR A 99 11.13 -0.04 0.73
C THR A 99 9.79 -0.33 0.05
N VAL A 100 8.70 -0.36 0.81
CA VAL A 100 7.35 -0.50 0.25
C VAL A 100 7.00 0.72 -0.61
N ILE A 101 7.31 1.93 -0.16
CA ILE A 101 7.12 3.19 -0.90
C ILE A 101 7.91 3.17 -2.22
N ASP A 102 9.18 2.78 -2.19
CA ASP A 102 10.00 2.69 -3.41
C ASP A 102 9.37 1.73 -4.42
N ALA A 103 8.96 0.55 -3.96
CA ALA A 103 8.28 -0.43 -4.80
C ALA A 103 6.97 0.11 -5.38
N VAL A 104 6.18 0.81 -4.57
CA VAL A 104 4.97 1.49 -5.02
C VAL A 104 5.35 2.46 -6.12
N LEU A 105 6.25 3.43 -5.87
CA LEU A 105 6.68 4.47 -6.81
C LEU A 105 7.18 3.90 -8.16
N MET A 106 7.88 2.77 -8.13
CA MET A 106 8.35 2.06 -9.33
C MET A 106 7.26 1.27 -10.06
N SER A 107 6.16 0.91 -9.39
CA SER A 107 5.04 0.21 -10.02
C SER A 107 4.10 1.17 -10.77
N HIS A 108 3.78 0.81 -12.01
CA HIS A 108 2.83 1.54 -12.85
C HIS A 108 1.39 1.01 -12.77
N HIS A 109 1.19 -0.16 -12.17
CA HIS A 109 -0.11 -0.83 -12.09
C HIS A 109 -0.78 -0.69 -10.73
N LEU A 110 -0.01 -0.51 -9.66
CA LEU A 110 -0.55 -0.45 -8.31
C LEU A 110 -1.41 0.80 -8.12
N GLU A 111 -2.69 0.58 -7.78
CA GLU A 111 -3.68 1.63 -7.53
C GLU A 111 -4.02 1.79 -6.05
N ALA A 112 -3.82 0.75 -5.23
CA ALA A 112 -4.21 0.73 -3.82
C ALA A 112 -3.14 0.06 -2.94
N LEU A 113 -2.85 0.69 -1.81
CA LEU A 113 -1.96 0.18 -0.77
C LEU A 113 -2.66 0.22 0.59
N ASN A 114 -2.66 -0.90 1.31
CA ASN A 114 -3.13 -0.97 2.69
C ASN A 114 -1.98 -1.35 3.62
N LEU A 115 -1.69 -0.50 4.61
CA LEU A 115 -0.66 -0.65 5.64
C LEU A 115 -1.25 -0.57 7.05
N ARG A 116 -2.53 -0.90 7.21
CA ARG A 116 -3.21 -0.88 8.50
C ARG A 116 -2.54 -1.80 9.54
N ASP A 117 -2.66 -1.45 10.81
CA ASP A 117 -2.20 -2.26 11.96
C ASP A 117 -0.69 -2.55 11.94
N ASN A 118 0.13 -1.61 11.48
CA ASN A 118 1.58 -1.77 11.47
C ASN A 118 2.26 -0.89 12.53
N PHE A 119 3.59 -0.77 12.47
CA PHE A 119 4.42 0.02 13.37
C PHE A 119 5.00 1.26 12.70
N ILE A 120 4.25 1.88 11.79
CA ILE A 120 4.64 3.13 11.10
C ILE A 120 4.45 4.29 12.07
N ASP A 121 5.55 4.87 12.53
CA ASP A 121 5.55 6.05 13.41
C ASP A 121 5.59 7.36 12.60
N ASP A 122 5.80 8.47 13.30
CA ASP A 122 5.92 9.82 12.72
C ASP A 122 6.98 9.91 11.62
N GLU A 123 8.12 9.21 11.76
CA GLU A 123 9.16 9.17 10.74
C GLU A 123 8.66 8.44 9.49
N GLY A 124 7.97 7.32 9.68
CA GLY A 124 7.26 6.62 8.61
C GLY A 124 6.23 7.51 7.90
N GLY A 125 5.52 8.34 8.67
CA GLY A 125 4.61 9.37 8.19
C GLY A 125 5.23 10.33 7.18
N VAL A 126 6.43 10.85 7.50
CA VAL A 126 7.16 11.75 6.61
C VAL A 126 7.44 11.09 5.26
N HIS A 127 7.81 9.80 5.24
CA HIS A 127 8.04 9.06 3.99
C HIS A 127 6.75 8.89 3.18
N LEU A 128 5.64 8.57 3.84
CA LEU A 128 4.32 8.45 3.20
C LEU A 128 3.87 9.79 2.61
N CYS A 129 4.02 10.91 3.33
CA CYS A 129 3.75 12.25 2.78
C CYS A 129 4.63 12.56 1.57
N SER A 130 5.93 12.21 1.61
CA SER A 130 6.84 12.35 0.48
C SER A 130 6.38 11.53 -0.74
N MET A 131 5.93 10.29 -0.52
CA MET A 131 5.35 9.46 -1.58
C MET A 131 4.14 10.16 -2.22
N LEU A 132 3.19 10.63 -1.41
CA LEU A 132 2.01 11.34 -1.91
C LEU A 132 2.38 12.63 -2.66
N LYS A 133 3.39 13.38 -2.20
CA LYS A 133 3.97 14.54 -2.93
C LYS A 133 4.55 14.16 -4.27
N GLN A 134 5.22 13.02 -4.40
CA GLN A 134 5.75 12.57 -5.69
C GLN A 134 4.62 12.12 -6.63
N LEU A 135 3.59 11.47 -6.09
CA LEU A 135 2.45 11.00 -6.88
C LEU A 135 1.55 12.15 -7.37
N PHE A 136 1.40 13.21 -6.57
CA PHE A 136 0.38 14.24 -6.80
C PHE A 136 0.91 15.68 -6.85
N GLY A 137 2.14 15.93 -6.41
CA GLY A 137 2.61 17.25 -6.00
C GLY A 137 3.37 18.11 -7.01
N SER A 138 3.58 17.71 -8.27
CA SER A 138 4.26 18.61 -9.24
C SER A 138 3.99 18.33 -10.73
N SER A 139 2.94 18.96 -11.27
CA SER A 139 2.93 19.49 -12.64
C SER A 139 3.51 20.93 -12.62
N GLY A 140 4.82 21.08 -12.41
CA GLY A 140 5.41 22.42 -12.19
C GLY A 140 6.92 22.63 -12.48
N LYS A 141 7.66 21.63 -12.97
CA LYS A 141 9.00 21.84 -13.55
C LYS A 141 9.11 21.11 -14.89
N PRO A 142 9.67 21.75 -15.95
CA PRO A 142 9.93 21.05 -17.19
C PRO A 142 10.95 19.93 -16.92
N ALA A 143 10.55 18.70 -17.21
CA ALA A 143 11.43 17.55 -17.19
C ALA A 143 12.52 17.75 -18.24
N ASN A 144 13.72 18.11 -17.79
CA ASN A 144 14.95 17.97 -18.60
C ASN A 144 15.57 16.57 -18.46
N ASP A 145 14.89 15.65 -17.78
CA ASP A 145 15.29 14.25 -17.72
C ASP A 145 14.55 13.45 -18.79
N HIS A 146 15.29 13.07 -19.83
CA HIS A 146 14.88 12.26 -20.98
C HIS A 146 14.48 10.80 -20.63
N ASN A 147 13.96 10.55 -19.42
CA ASN A 147 13.38 9.25 -19.06
C ASN A 147 12.13 9.35 -18.17
N SER A 148 11.56 10.54 -17.96
CA SER A 148 10.31 10.67 -17.21
C SER A 148 9.12 10.33 -18.12
N SER A 149 8.93 9.03 -18.39
CA SER A 149 7.67 8.51 -18.90
C SER A 149 6.65 8.59 -17.77
N CYS A 150 6.13 9.80 -17.52
CA CYS A 150 5.01 10.04 -16.61
C CYS A 150 3.73 9.47 -17.25
N SER A 151 3.65 8.15 -17.40
CA SER A 151 2.37 7.48 -17.41
C SER A 151 1.67 7.89 -16.12
N PHE A 152 0.55 8.61 -16.23
CA PHE A 152 -0.23 9.08 -15.09
C PHE A 152 -0.54 7.89 -14.17
N LYS A 153 0.20 7.79 -13.07
CA LYS A 153 0.06 6.70 -12.13
C LYS A 153 -1.31 6.81 -11.47
N LYS A 154 -2.11 5.74 -11.57
CA LYS A 154 -3.51 5.67 -11.10
C LYS A 154 -3.62 5.33 -9.61
N PHE A 155 -2.71 5.83 -8.78
CA PHE A 155 -2.76 5.56 -7.35
C PHE A 155 -3.95 6.32 -6.72
N LYS A 156 -4.86 5.58 -6.10
CA LYS A 156 -6.18 6.07 -5.66
C LYS A 156 -6.45 5.81 -4.18
N PHE A 157 -5.76 4.86 -3.55
CA PHE A 157 -6.09 4.46 -2.20
C PHE A 157 -4.84 4.20 -1.36
N LEU A 158 -4.80 4.82 -0.19
CA LEU A 158 -3.84 4.52 0.86
C LEU A 158 -4.58 4.34 2.18
N ASP A 159 -4.33 3.24 2.88
CA ASP A 159 -4.80 3.03 4.25
C ASP A 159 -3.60 2.92 5.19
N ILE A 160 -3.57 3.77 6.21
CA ILE A 160 -2.54 3.81 7.25
C ILE A 160 -3.14 3.68 8.65
N GLY A 161 -4.37 3.15 8.74
CA GLY A 161 -5.10 2.94 9.99
C GLY A 161 -4.27 2.20 11.06
N HIS A 162 -4.55 2.46 12.32
CA HIS A 162 -3.94 1.77 13.47
C HIS A 162 -2.40 1.64 13.42
N ASN A 163 -1.72 2.75 13.15
CA ASN A 163 -0.27 2.87 13.24
C ASN A 163 0.13 3.82 14.38
N PRO A 164 1.30 3.65 15.02
CA PRO A 164 1.70 4.37 16.23
C PRO A 164 2.18 5.82 15.98
N PHE A 165 1.34 6.62 15.31
CA PHE A 165 1.56 8.06 15.17
C PHE A 165 1.31 8.77 16.49
N THR A 166 2.19 9.71 16.82
CA THR A 166 1.96 10.63 17.94
C THR A 166 1.00 11.74 17.51
N GLY A 167 0.39 12.46 18.46
CA GLY A 167 -0.44 13.63 18.13
C GLY A 167 0.31 14.68 17.29
N HIS A 168 1.62 14.85 17.55
CA HIS A 168 2.46 15.75 16.74
C HIS A 168 2.67 15.21 15.32
N GLY A 169 2.94 13.92 15.17
CA GLY A 169 3.06 13.28 13.86
C GLY A 169 1.78 13.37 13.04
N ILE A 170 0.62 13.20 13.69
CA ILE A 170 -0.70 13.37 13.07
C ILE A 170 -0.85 14.80 12.53
N SER A 171 -0.65 15.82 13.36
CA SER A 171 -0.73 17.23 12.95
C SER A 171 0.24 17.53 11.82
N SER A 172 1.51 17.09 11.93
CA SER A 172 2.50 17.30 10.87
C SER A 172 2.14 16.60 9.56
N PHE A 173 1.57 15.40 9.61
CA PHE A 173 1.13 14.67 8.43
C PHE A 173 0.00 15.45 7.73
N ILE A 174 -0.99 15.87 8.52
CA ILE A 174 -2.15 16.67 8.11
C ILE A 174 -1.71 17.98 7.46
N ASP A 175 -0.81 18.74 8.09
CA ASP A 175 -0.27 20.00 7.54
C ASP A 175 0.37 19.80 6.16
N GLU A 176 1.10 18.70 5.99
CA GLU A 176 1.73 18.37 4.72
C GLU A 176 0.71 17.98 3.64
N LEU A 177 -0.39 17.32 4.01
CA LEU A 177 -1.49 17.04 3.09
C LEU A 177 -2.19 18.33 2.62
N ALA A 178 -2.33 19.34 3.48
CA ALA A 178 -2.99 20.61 3.16
C ALA A 178 -2.33 21.35 1.98
N HIS A 179 -1.06 21.09 1.72
CA HIS A 179 -0.32 21.66 0.60
C HIS A 179 -0.57 20.94 -0.74
N PHE A 180 -1.31 19.83 -0.77
CA PHE A 180 -1.71 19.18 -2.01
C PHE A 180 -2.72 20.02 -2.78
N LYS A 181 -2.35 20.42 -4.01
CA LYS A 181 -3.24 21.15 -4.92
C LYS A 181 -4.32 20.19 -5.44
N SER A 182 -5.49 20.24 -4.82
CA SER A 182 -6.64 19.44 -5.21
C SER A 182 -7.62 20.24 -6.07
N ASP A 183 -7.71 19.89 -7.35
CA ASP A 183 -8.91 20.13 -8.17
C ASP A 183 -9.33 18.87 -8.99
N SER A 184 -8.53 17.79 -9.06
CA SER A 184 -8.79 16.66 -9.98
C SER A 184 -8.36 15.25 -9.49
N ILE A 185 -8.04 15.06 -8.21
CA ILE A 185 -7.43 13.80 -7.73
C ILE A 185 -8.52 12.85 -7.20
N ASN A 186 -8.78 11.76 -7.90
CA ASN A 186 -9.60 10.64 -7.41
C ASN A 186 -8.76 9.79 -6.42
N PHE A 187 -8.48 10.35 -5.23
CA PHE A 187 -7.66 9.71 -4.20
C PHE A 187 -8.42 9.68 -2.86
N THR A 188 -8.23 8.59 -2.12
CA THR A 188 -8.77 8.33 -0.79
C THR A 188 -7.65 7.93 0.14
N LEU A 189 -7.51 8.66 1.24
CA LEU A 189 -6.65 8.32 2.37
C LEU A 189 -7.53 7.85 3.54
N SER A 190 -7.39 6.58 3.93
CA SER A 190 -8.06 6.01 5.08
C SER A 190 -7.25 6.26 6.35
N LEU A 191 -7.89 6.85 7.36
CA LEU A 191 -7.28 7.29 8.62
C LEU A 191 -8.06 6.75 9.83
N PRO A 192 -7.40 6.52 10.99
CA PRO A 192 -8.07 6.17 12.23
C PRO A 192 -9.10 7.21 12.64
N LEU A 193 -10.24 6.78 13.21
CA LEU A 193 -11.27 7.72 13.68
C LEU A 193 -10.74 8.75 14.69
N GLY A 194 -9.77 8.37 15.52
CA GLY A 194 -9.15 9.26 16.50
C GLY A 194 -8.40 10.46 15.89
N TRP A 195 -8.14 10.47 14.58
CA TRP A 195 -7.54 11.61 13.90
C TRP A 195 -8.57 12.68 13.54
N LYS A 196 -9.87 12.34 13.55
CA LYS A 196 -10.94 13.20 13.06
C LYS A 196 -10.98 14.56 13.76
N ASP A 197 -10.89 14.55 15.09
CA ASP A 197 -10.96 15.78 15.88
C ASP A 197 -9.75 16.69 15.62
N LEU A 198 -8.55 16.11 15.46
CA LEU A 198 -7.31 16.84 15.14
C LEU A 198 -7.32 17.45 13.74
N VAL A 199 -7.99 16.80 12.77
CA VAL A 199 -8.17 17.34 11.42
C VAL A 199 -9.12 18.54 11.43
N CYS A 200 -10.21 18.46 12.20
CA CYS A 200 -11.22 19.52 12.25
C CYS A 200 -10.74 20.82 12.93
N GLU A 201 -9.66 20.78 13.73
CA GLU A 201 -9.08 21.97 14.35
C GLU A 201 -8.27 22.84 13.37
N HIS A 202 -7.98 22.36 12.17
CA HIS A 202 -7.11 23.04 11.22
C HIS A 202 -7.90 23.75 10.10
N ASP A 203 -8.04 25.08 10.17
CA ASP A 203 -8.82 25.92 9.24
C ASP A 203 -8.47 25.75 7.74
N SER A 204 -7.29 25.20 7.42
CA SER A 204 -6.79 25.03 6.06
C SER A 204 -7.34 23.78 5.34
N PHE A 205 -8.21 22.99 5.98
CA PHE A 205 -8.58 21.64 5.52
C PHE A 205 -9.76 21.53 4.56
N THR A 206 -10.52 22.60 4.34
CA THR A 206 -11.77 22.57 3.56
C THR A 206 -11.66 21.98 2.14
N LYS A 207 -10.45 21.91 1.55
CA LYS A 207 -10.21 21.27 0.25
C LYS A 207 -9.67 19.83 0.31
N VAL A 208 -9.01 19.43 1.39
CA VAL A 208 -8.37 18.12 1.52
C VAL A 208 -9.28 17.11 2.22
N GLU A 209 -10.23 17.59 3.04
CA GLU A 209 -11.25 16.77 3.71
C GLU A 209 -11.97 15.80 2.77
N GLN A 210 -12.25 16.20 1.53
CA GLN A 210 -12.92 15.33 0.54
C GLN A 210 -12.13 14.06 0.18
N HIS A 211 -10.82 14.04 0.43
CA HIS A 211 -9.94 12.90 0.18
C HIS A 211 -9.75 12.02 1.41
N LEU A 212 -10.17 12.49 2.59
CA LEU A 212 -10.03 11.75 3.83
C LEU A 212 -11.25 10.87 4.06
N LYS A 213 -11.00 9.60 4.32
CA LYS A 213 -12.00 8.68 4.85
C LYS A 213 -11.56 8.28 6.24
N PHE A 214 -12.35 8.64 7.25
CA PHE A 214 -12.13 8.12 8.59
C PHE A 214 -12.82 6.77 8.73
N GLU A 215 -12.16 5.85 9.44
CA GLU A 215 -12.77 4.59 9.84
C GLU A 215 -14.12 4.85 10.55
N SER A 216 -15.13 4.04 10.23
CA SER A 216 -16.41 4.04 10.94
C SER A 216 -16.31 3.19 12.20
N ASN A 217 -17.02 3.56 13.26
CA ASN A 217 -17.17 2.78 14.50
C ASN A 217 -17.84 1.39 14.30
N GLU A 218 -18.06 0.93 13.08
CA GLU A 218 -18.86 -0.27 12.76
C GLU A 218 -18.05 -1.45 12.23
N ASP A 219 -16.72 -1.40 12.24
CA ASP A 219 -15.89 -2.57 11.93
C ASP A 219 -15.61 -3.40 13.21
N ASP A 220 -16.66 -4.06 13.73
CA ASP A 220 -16.61 -5.18 14.69
C ASP A 220 -16.72 -6.55 13.95
#